data_AF-A0A1H9TSZ6-F1
#
_entry.id   AF-A0A1H9TSZ6-F1
#
_cell.length_a   1.000
_cell.length_b   1.000
_cell.length_c   1.000
_cell.angle_alpha   90.00
_cell.angle_beta   90.00
_cell.angle_gamma   90.00
#
_symmetry.space_group_name_H-M   'P 1'
#
loop_
_entity.id
_entity.type
_entity.pdbx_description
1 polymer ?
#
loop_
_entity_poly.entity_id
_entity_poly.type
_entity_poly.pdbx_seq_one_letter_code
_entity_poly.pdbx_strand_id
1 'polypeptide(L)'
;MEVFKDLFQEIKDRIRNPLFSSFAIAWIFFNWRITVAILFYDNEALKRAGYNTLNNLINAKQDNLKMIFYPLLSALFYVFVFPFIRNGITEFLFARKIENENKILEKNKKASVKLERYVDLLKELEDQQKLVGDIYSEQKKELERSSKLQNELNNEKSTNSDLTTSLTKLRKDLGNISAIASTPLVLSGIWICKRLVNGEFSEKQWAITGSDIYEGDERYRIIDFLYNPSTRQIHITLQFEIRSSMNSPHAYLIDYMTLGSYLLDYNENDKSYSNKDDTFTLTKKD
;
A
#
# COMPACT_ATOMS: atom_id res chain seq x y z
N MET A 1 -14.58 -37.40 34.25
CA MET A 1 -13.62 -37.44 33.12
C MET A 1 -12.35 -36.64 33.39
N GLU A 2 -12.40 -35.55 34.16
CA GLU A 2 -11.22 -34.71 34.46
C GLU A 2 -10.16 -35.45 35.31
N VAL A 3 -10.57 -36.17 36.36
CA VAL A 3 -9.66 -36.98 37.20
C VAL A 3 -8.86 -38.02 36.40
N PHE A 4 -9.46 -38.62 35.37
CA PHE A 4 -8.75 -39.56 34.50
C PHE A 4 -7.70 -38.86 33.62
N LYS A 5 -7.96 -37.63 33.18
CA LYS A 5 -7.00 -36.85 32.40
C LYS A 5 -5.83 -36.40 33.27
N ASP A 6 -6.09 -35.95 34.49
CA ASP A 6 -5.04 -35.49 35.42
C ASP A 6 -4.13 -36.65 35.83
N LEU A 7 -4.69 -37.82 36.13
CA LEU A 7 -3.91 -39.04 36.41
C LEU A 7 -3.11 -39.50 35.18
N PHE A 8 -3.69 -39.44 33.98
CA PHE A 8 -2.98 -39.82 32.76
C PHE A 8 -1.82 -38.86 32.45
N GLN A 9 -1.98 -37.57 32.75
CA GLN A 9 -0.94 -36.56 32.55
C GLN A 9 0.24 -36.80 33.50
N GLU A 10 -0.01 -37.07 34.78
CA GLU A 10 1.05 -37.44 35.72
C GLU A 10 1.78 -38.74 35.34
N ILE A 11 1.03 -39.75 34.89
CA ILE A 11 1.61 -41.01 34.40
C ILE A 11 2.47 -40.76 33.17
N LYS A 12 2.01 -39.91 32.24
CA LYS A 12 2.75 -39.55 31.02
C LYS A 12 4.08 -38.87 31.34
N ASP A 13 4.10 -37.96 32.31
CA ASP A 13 5.33 -37.30 32.72
C ASP A 13 6.31 -38.25 33.44
N ARG A 14 5.79 -39.26 34.15
CA ARG A 14 6.64 -40.33 34.73
C ARG A 14 7.15 -41.31 33.67
N ILE A 15 6.36 -41.66 32.65
CA ILE A 15 6.77 -42.52 31.52
C ILE A 15 7.87 -41.88 30.68
N ARG A 16 7.94 -40.54 30.63
CA ARG A 16 9.06 -39.82 29.99
C ARG A 16 10.40 -40.06 30.68
N ASN A 17 10.41 -40.45 31.96
CA ASN A 17 11.63 -40.85 32.63
C ASN A 17 12.07 -42.24 32.12
N PRO A 18 13.25 -42.36 31.46
CA PRO A 18 13.71 -43.62 30.89
C PRO A 18 13.89 -44.73 31.94
N LEU A 19 14.15 -44.37 33.20
CA LEU A 19 14.23 -45.35 34.29
C LEU A 19 12.86 -45.91 34.65
N PHE A 20 11.83 -45.05 34.70
CA PHE A 20 10.48 -45.48 35.05
C PHE A 20 9.87 -46.34 33.93
N SER A 21 10.05 -45.96 32.67
CA SER A 21 9.56 -46.76 31.54
C SER A 21 10.29 -48.11 31.45
N SER A 22 11.62 -48.13 31.62
CA SER A 22 12.39 -49.38 31.67
C SER A 22 11.98 -50.26 32.85
N PHE A 23 11.71 -49.66 34.02
CA PHE A 23 11.22 -50.38 35.20
C PHE A 23 9.83 -50.96 34.99
N ALA A 24 8.90 -50.21 34.41
CA ALA A 24 7.55 -50.69 34.13
C ALA A 24 7.59 -51.91 33.17
N ILE A 25 8.39 -51.84 32.11
CA ILE A 25 8.57 -52.95 31.17
C ILE A 25 9.24 -54.15 31.85
N ALA A 26 10.32 -53.92 32.60
CA ALA A 26 10.99 -54.98 33.35
C ALA A 26 10.03 -55.63 34.37
N TRP A 27 9.22 -54.83 35.05
CA TRP A 27 8.26 -55.32 36.04
C TRP A 27 7.20 -56.20 35.40
N ILE A 28 6.66 -55.81 34.25
CA ILE A 28 5.73 -56.64 33.47
C ILE A 28 6.39 -57.97 33.08
N PHE A 29 7.65 -57.95 32.68
CA PHE A 29 8.38 -59.15 32.26
C PHE A 29 8.66 -60.11 33.43
N PHE A 30 9.20 -59.62 34.55
CA PHE A 30 9.49 -60.45 35.72
C PHE A 30 8.22 -60.90 36.45
N ASN A 31 7.16 -60.07 36.45
CA ASN A 31 5.87 -60.36 37.05
C ASN A 31 4.81 -60.76 36.00
N TRP A 32 5.24 -61.46 34.95
CA TRP A 32 4.38 -61.83 33.82
C TRP A 32 3.13 -62.62 34.25
N ARG A 33 3.22 -63.46 35.29
CA ARG A 33 2.07 -64.24 35.79
C ARG A 33 0.96 -63.34 36.32
N ILE A 34 1.33 -62.26 37.02
CA ILE A 34 0.38 -61.28 37.56
C ILE A 34 -0.18 -60.45 36.41
N THR A 35 0.68 -60.00 35.50
CA THR A 35 0.25 -59.22 34.33
C THR A 35 -0.73 -60.00 33.46
N VAL A 36 -0.42 -61.26 33.15
CA VAL A 36 -1.29 -62.14 32.37
C VAL A 36 -2.58 -62.43 33.10
N ALA A 37 -2.54 -62.67 34.42
CA ALA A 37 -3.75 -62.86 35.21
C ALA A 37 -4.66 -61.62 35.22
N ILE A 38 -4.10 -60.41 35.27
CA ILE A 38 -4.88 -59.16 35.22
C ILE A 38 -5.47 -58.92 33.82
N LEU A 39 -4.71 -59.20 32.76
CA LEU A 39 -5.11 -58.88 31.39
C LEU A 39 -6.02 -59.92 30.73
N PHE A 40 -5.91 -61.20 31.10
CA PHE A 40 -6.52 -62.30 30.34
C PHE A 40 -7.39 -63.25 31.16
N TYR A 41 -7.37 -63.20 32.50
CA TYR A 41 -8.18 -64.12 33.31
C TYR A 41 -9.42 -63.45 33.87
N ASP A 42 -10.59 -64.02 33.56
CA ASP A 42 -11.83 -63.74 34.28
C ASP A 42 -11.86 -64.50 35.62
N ASN A 43 -12.70 -64.03 36.56
CA ASN A 43 -12.83 -64.62 37.90
C ASN A 43 -13.12 -66.13 37.88
N GLU A 44 -13.82 -66.65 36.87
CA GLU A 44 -14.07 -68.08 36.70
C GLU A 44 -12.86 -68.88 36.21
N ALA A 45 -12.00 -68.25 35.39
CA ALA A 45 -10.74 -68.85 34.94
C ALA A 45 -9.70 -68.88 36.08
N LEU A 46 -9.68 -67.86 36.94
CA LEU A 46 -8.86 -67.82 38.16
C LEU A 46 -9.23 -68.94 39.15
N LYS A 47 -10.54 -69.17 39.36
CA LYS A 47 -11.02 -70.27 40.21
C LYS A 47 -10.64 -71.64 39.68
N ARG A 48 -10.71 -71.86 38.35
CA ARG A 48 -10.24 -73.09 37.69
C ARG A 48 -8.73 -73.31 37.84
N ALA A 49 -7.95 -72.25 37.96
CA ALA A 49 -6.51 -72.31 38.22
C ALA A 49 -6.15 -72.50 39.71
N GLY A 50 -7.14 -72.67 40.60
CA GLY A 50 -6.92 -72.91 42.03
C GLY A 50 -6.80 -71.65 42.89
N TYR A 51 -7.13 -70.46 42.35
CA TYR A 51 -7.07 -69.20 43.08
C TYR A 51 -8.47 -68.60 43.25
N ASN A 52 -8.89 -68.38 44.50
CA ASN A 52 -10.22 -67.85 44.81
C ASN A 52 -10.39 -66.38 44.39
N THR A 53 -9.29 -65.62 44.40
CA THR A 53 -9.24 -64.19 44.04
C THR A 53 -7.87 -63.84 43.47
N LEU A 54 -7.80 -62.72 42.72
CA LEU A 54 -6.53 -62.17 42.22
C LEU A 54 -5.56 -61.82 43.38
N ASN A 55 -6.09 -61.40 44.53
CA ASN A 55 -5.30 -61.17 45.74
C ASN A 55 -4.64 -62.45 46.26
N ASN A 56 -5.31 -63.60 46.18
CA ASN A 56 -4.71 -64.88 46.59
C ASN A 56 -3.57 -65.30 45.66
N LEU A 57 -3.64 -64.99 44.37
CA LEU A 57 -2.53 -65.22 43.42
C LEU A 57 -1.31 -64.37 43.77
N ILE A 58 -1.51 -63.09 44.08
CA ILE A 58 -0.45 -62.15 44.43
C ILE A 58 0.19 -62.56 45.78
N ASN A 59 -0.63 -62.87 46.78
CA ASN A 59 -0.15 -63.29 48.11
C ASN A 59 0.52 -64.68 48.11
N ALA A 60 0.13 -65.59 47.20
CA ALA A 60 0.80 -66.89 47.08
C ALA A 60 2.20 -66.81 46.43
N LYS A 61 2.54 -65.68 45.79
CA LYS A 61 3.83 -65.42 45.14
C LYS A 61 4.63 -64.32 45.82
N GLN A 62 4.28 -64.03 47.08
CA GLN A 62 4.70 -62.90 47.90
C GLN A 62 6.16 -62.98 48.39
N ASP A 63 7.11 -63.09 47.47
CA ASP A 63 8.46 -62.60 47.73
C ASP A 63 8.50 -61.12 47.31
N ASN A 64 7.85 -60.27 48.11
CA ASN A 64 7.62 -58.85 47.81
C ASN A 64 8.90 -58.10 47.43
N LEU A 65 10.02 -58.47 48.04
CA LEU A 65 11.32 -57.89 47.73
C LEU A 65 11.81 -58.30 46.33
N LYS A 66 11.66 -59.55 45.93
CA LYS A 66 12.08 -60.04 44.60
C LYS A 66 11.24 -59.42 43.49
N MET A 67 9.96 -59.22 43.73
CA MET A 67 9.00 -58.65 42.79
C MET A 67 9.32 -57.21 42.37
N ILE A 68 10.01 -56.45 43.23
CA ILE A 68 10.42 -55.06 42.95
C ILE A 68 11.92 -54.97 42.63
N PHE A 69 12.75 -55.72 43.36
CA PHE A 69 14.21 -55.61 43.26
C PHE A 69 14.75 -56.09 41.91
N TYR A 70 14.28 -57.22 41.38
CA TYR A 70 14.76 -57.73 40.08
C TYR A 70 14.39 -56.80 38.91
N PRO A 71 13.14 -56.32 38.80
CA PRO A 71 12.80 -55.30 37.81
C PRO A 71 13.60 -54.01 37.95
N LEU A 72 13.83 -53.54 39.17
CA LEU A 72 14.58 -52.31 39.43
C LEU A 72 16.03 -52.45 39.00
N LEU A 73 16.67 -53.57 39.38
CA LEU A 73 18.05 -53.85 39.00
C LEU A 73 18.19 -54.02 37.49
N SER A 74 17.25 -54.71 36.84
CA SER A 74 17.22 -54.87 35.38
C SER A 74 17.02 -53.54 34.65
N ALA A 75 16.14 -52.67 35.16
CA ALA A 75 15.92 -51.35 34.59
C ALA A 75 17.14 -50.43 34.75
N LEU A 76 17.79 -50.45 35.92
CA LEU A 76 19.05 -49.74 36.15
C LEU A 76 20.12 -50.26 35.19
N PHE A 77 20.29 -51.58 35.10
CA PHE A 77 21.24 -52.19 34.17
C PHE A 77 20.95 -51.77 32.73
N TYR A 78 19.70 -51.82 32.29
CA TYR A 78 19.33 -51.39 30.95
C TYR A 78 19.66 -49.90 30.71
N VAL A 79 19.24 -49.00 31.59
CA VAL A 79 19.46 -47.55 31.43
C VAL A 79 20.95 -47.19 31.44
N PHE A 80 21.75 -47.85 32.28
CA PHE A 80 23.19 -47.54 32.39
C PHE A 80 24.04 -48.28 31.36
N VAL A 81 23.75 -49.54 31.04
CA VAL A 81 24.60 -50.36 30.17
C VAL A 81 24.24 -50.20 28.69
N PHE A 82 22.96 -49.98 28.37
CA PHE A 82 22.51 -49.84 26.98
C PHE A 82 23.20 -48.70 26.22
N PRO A 83 23.45 -47.50 26.80
CA PRO A 83 24.22 -46.45 26.13
C PRO A 83 25.62 -46.89 25.70
N PHE A 84 26.33 -47.65 26.54
CA PHE A 84 27.67 -48.14 26.21
C PHE A 84 27.64 -49.17 25.07
N ILE A 85 26.69 -50.11 25.12
CA ILE A 85 26.50 -51.09 24.03
C ILE A 85 26.15 -50.37 22.73
N ARG A 86 25.24 -49.39 22.78
CA ARG A 86 24.83 -48.60 21.61
C ARG A 86 26.01 -47.84 21.00
N ASN A 87 26.84 -47.22 21.82
CA ASN A 87 28.03 -46.50 21.35
C ASN A 87 29.02 -47.47 20.69
N GLY A 88 29.30 -48.62 21.31
CA GLY A 88 30.20 -49.63 20.74
C GLY A 88 29.70 -50.19 19.40
N ILE A 89 28.40 -50.45 19.27
CA ILE A 89 27.80 -50.86 17.98
C ILE A 89 27.96 -49.75 16.94
N THR A 90 27.71 -48.51 17.34
CA THR A 90 27.79 -47.36 16.44
C THR A 90 29.22 -47.17 15.92
N GLU A 91 30.22 -47.22 16.80
CA GLU A 91 31.64 -47.15 16.43
C GLU A 91 32.04 -48.31 15.50
N PHE A 92 31.62 -49.53 15.80
CA PHE A 92 31.88 -50.68 14.93
C PHE A 92 31.29 -50.50 13.53
N LEU A 93 30.04 -50.02 13.44
CA LEU A 93 29.39 -49.74 12.16
C LEU A 93 30.09 -48.62 11.39
N PHE A 94 30.53 -47.55 12.08
CA PHE A 94 31.30 -46.48 11.45
C PHE A 94 32.65 -46.97 10.93
N ALA A 95 33.37 -47.78 11.71
CA ALA A 95 34.63 -48.37 11.27
C ALA A 95 34.45 -49.22 10.01
N ARG A 96 33.40 -50.05 9.96
CA ARG A 96 33.05 -50.85 8.79
C ARG A 96 32.67 -50.01 7.58
N LYS A 97 31.94 -48.90 7.79
CA LYS A 97 31.57 -47.99 6.72
C LYS A 97 32.81 -47.34 6.09
N ILE A 98 33.73 -46.83 6.90
CA ILE A 98 35.00 -46.23 6.45
C ILE A 98 35.84 -47.27 5.68
N GLU A 99 35.94 -48.49 6.19
CA GLU A 99 36.66 -49.58 5.52
C GLU A 99 36.07 -49.87 4.12
N ASN A 100 34.74 -49.88 4.00
CA ASN A 100 34.05 -50.17 2.75
C ASN A 100 34.20 -49.03 1.74
N GLU A 101 34.10 -47.77 2.19
CA GLU A 101 34.35 -46.58 1.36
C GLU A 101 35.78 -46.56 0.82
N ASN A 102 36.78 -46.88 1.66
CA ASN A 102 38.17 -46.98 1.23
C ASN A 102 38.38 -48.08 0.18
N LYS A 103 37.75 -49.25 0.35
CA LYS A 103 37.80 -50.34 -0.66
C LYS A 103 37.13 -49.95 -1.98
N ILE A 104 36.05 -49.17 -1.94
CA ILE A 104 35.40 -48.61 -3.13
C ILE A 104 36.33 -47.61 -3.83
N LEU A 105 36.99 -46.73 -3.08
CA LEU A 105 37.95 -45.76 -3.62
C LEU A 105 39.16 -46.45 -4.28
N GLU A 106 39.69 -47.51 -3.68
CA GLU A 106 40.80 -48.29 -4.27
C GLU A 106 40.40 -48.98 -5.58
N LYS A 107 39.19 -49.57 -5.64
CA LYS A 107 38.66 -50.14 -6.89
C LYS A 107 38.46 -49.07 -7.97
N ASN A 108 38.08 -47.86 -7.56
CA ASN A 108 37.85 -46.74 -8.45
C ASN A 108 39.15 -46.12 -9.00
N LYS A 109 40.26 -46.15 -8.26
CA LYS A 109 41.57 -45.67 -8.74
C LYS A 109 42.12 -46.49 -9.92
N LYS A 110 41.74 -47.77 -10.04
CA LYS A 110 42.09 -48.61 -11.21
C LYS A 110 41.28 -48.27 -12.46
N ALA A 111 40.24 -47.45 -12.36
CA ALA A 111 39.45 -46.96 -13.49
C ALA A 111 39.94 -45.57 -13.89
N SER A 112 41.02 -45.50 -14.67
CA SER A 112 41.66 -44.27 -15.19
C SER A 112 40.69 -43.29 -15.90
N VAL A 113 39.48 -43.73 -16.24
CA VAL A 113 38.40 -42.93 -16.84
C VAL A 113 37.79 -41.90 -15.87
N LYS A 114 37.98 -42.06 -14.55
CA LYS A 114 37.37 -41.15 -13.55
C LYS A 114 38.09 -39.81 -13.39
N LEU A 115 39.38 -39.74 -13.69
CA LEU A 115 40.16 -38.51 -13.50
C LEU A 115 39.88 -37.48 -14.60
N GLU A 116 39.77 -37.92 -15.85
CA GLU A 116 39.44 -37.05 -16.99
C GLU A 116 38.05 -36.41 -16.81
N ARG A 117 37.05 -37.21 -16.43
CA ARG A 117 35.71 -36.70 -16.08
C ARG A 117 35.73 -35.72 -14.91
N TYR A 118 36.64 -35.89 -13.95
CA TYR A 118 36.80 -34.96 -12.85
C TYR A 118 37.40 -33.63 -13.32
N VAL A 119 38.39 -33.66 -14.22
CA VAL A 119 38.97 -32.46 -14.84
C VAL A 119 37.93 -31.71 -15.68
N ASP A 120 37.09 -32.43 -16.44
CA ASP A 120 36.02 -31.82 -17.22
C ASP A 120 34.96 -31.16 -16.31
N LEU A 121 34.59 -31.82 -15.22
CA LEU A 121 33.67 -31.26 -14.23
C LEU A 121 34.25 -29.99 -13.57
N LEU A 122 35.55 -29.95 -13.29
CA LEU A 122 36.20 -28.77 -12.75
C LEU A 122 36.17 -27.59 -13.74
N LYS A 123 36.37 -27.85 -15.04
CA LYS A 123 36.23 -26.82 -16.08
C LYS A 123 34.80 -26.30 -16.17
N GLU A 124 33.82 -27.19 -16.15
CA GLU A 124 32.40 -26.81 -16.16
C GLU A 124 32.05 -25.93 -14.94
N LEU A 125 32.56 -26.27 -13.76
CA LEU A 125 32.38 -25.45 -12.56
C LEU A 125 33.04 -24.07 -12.70
N GLU A 126 34.22 -23.98 -13.29
CA GLU A 126 34.90 -22.70 -13.54
C GLU A 126 34.11 -21.84 -14.53
N ASP A 127 33.59 -22.44 -15.60
CA ASP A 127 32.78 -21.75 -16.60
C ASP A 127 31.44 -21.27 -16.01
N GLN A 128 30.80 -22.09 -15.16
CA GLN A 128 29.61 -21.69 -14.42
C GLN A 128 29.88 -20.53 -13.46
N GLN A 129 31.02 -20.54 -12.77
CA GLN A 129 31.41 -19.44 -11.89
C GLN A 129 31.62 -18.12 -12.65
N LYS A 130 32.25 -18.18 -13.83
CA LYS A 130 32.41 -17.02 -14.71
C LYS A 130 31.05 -16.50 -15.18
N LEU A 131 30.17 -17.39 -15.65
CA LEU A 131 28.82 -17.03 -16.08
C LEU A 131 28.03 -16.33 -14.97
N VAL A 132 28.09 -16.85 -13.74
CA VAL A 132 27.43 -16.23 -12.59
C VAL A 132 28.04 -14.85 -12.28
N GLY A 133 29.36 -14.71 -12.36
CA GLY A 133 30.05 -13.44 -12.19
C GLY A 133 29.60 -12.39 -13.22
N ASP A 134 29.48 -12.79 -14.48
CA ASP A 134 29.05 -11.92 -15.58
C ASP A 134 27.59 -11.47 -15.39
N ILE A 135 26.67 -12.41 -15.10
CA ILE A 135 25.26 -12.12 -14.80
C ILE A 135 25.14 -11.16 -13.62
N TYR A 136 25.90 -11.37 -12.55
CA TYR A 136 25.89 -10.50 -11.38
C TYR A 136 26.36 -9.09 -11.72
N SER A 137 27.41 -8.97 -12.55
CA SER A 137 27.92 -7.67 -13.01
C SER A 137 26.90 -6.91 -13.87
N GLU A 138 26.13 -7.63 -14.69
CA GLU A 138 25.08 -7.07 -15.54
C GLU A 138 23.88 -6.60 -14.72
N GLN A 139 23.39 -7.45 -13.80
CA GLN A 139 22.32 -7.09 -12.88
C GLN A 139 22.65 -5.85 -12.04
N LYS A 140 23.91 -5.72 -11.60
CA LYS A 140 24.36 -4.52 -10.88
C LYS A 140 24.26 -3.26 -11.75
N LYS A 141 24.68 -3.33 -13.01
CA LYS A 141 24.56 -2.20 -13.96
C LYS A 141 23.10 -1.83 -14.22
N GLU A 142 22.22 -2.81 -14.34
CA GLU A 142 20.77 -2.56 -14.52
C GLU A 142 20.15 -1.93 -13.28
N LEU A 143 20.50 -2.41 -12.09
CA LEU A 143 20.04 -1.82 -10.82
C LEU A 143 20.48 -0.36 -10.69
N GLU A 144 21.73 -0.06 -11.03
CA GLU A 144 22.26 1.31 -11.04
C GLU A 144 21.49 2.19 -12.05
N ARG A 145 21.21 1.70 -13.26
CA ARG A 145 20.39 2.41 -14.25
C ARG A 145 18.96 2.67 -13.75
N SER A 146 18.32 1.65 -13.18
CA SER A 146 16.97 1.75 -12.63
C SER A 146 16.89 2.79 -11.50
N SER A 147 17.88 2.78 -10.59
CA SER A 147 17.96 3.77 -9.52
C SER A 147 18.13 5.20 -10.03
N LYS A 148 18.92 5.40 -11.10
CA LYS A 148 19.09 6.71 -11.75
C LYS A 148 17.78 7.17 -12.39
N LEU A 149 17.12 6.30 -13.15
CA LEU A 149 15.82 6.60 -13.77
C LEU A 149 14.76 6.94 -12.72
N GLN A 150 14.74 6.25 -11.58
CA GLN A 150 13.80 6.54 -10.51
C GLN A 150 14.05 7.92 -9.88
N ASN A 151 15.31 8.31 -9.72
CA ASN A 151 15.67 9.65 -9.24
C ASN A 151 15.29 10.74 -10.26
N GLU A 152 15.55 10.51 -11.54
CA GLU A 152 15.14 11.42 -12.62
C GLU A 152 13.62 11.59 -12.65
N LEU A 153 12.85 10.49 -12.58
CA LEU A 153 11.39 10.51 -12.54
C LEU A 153 10.86 11.29 -11.33
N ASN A 154 11.47 11.11 -10.15
CA ASN A 154 11.08 11.84 -8.95
C ASN A 154 11.36 13.34 -9.08
N ASN A 155 12.49 13.72 -9.68
CA ASN A 155 12.83 15.12 -9.94
C ASN A 155 11.84 15.73 -10.93
N GLU A 156 11.54 15.06 -12.04
CA GLU A 156 10.54 15.51 -13.01
C GLU A 156 9.15 15.66 -12.36
N LYS A 157 8.75 14.70 -11.51
CA LYS A 157 7.48 14.78 -10.78
C LYS A 157 7.43 15.99 -9.83
N SER A 158 8.55 16.29 -9.15
CA SER A 158 8.67 17.50 -8.31
C SER A 158 8.49 18.75 -9.17
N THR A 159 9.21 18.87 -10.29
CA THR A 159 9.09 20.04 -11.17
C THR A 159 7.68 20.21 -11.75
N ASN A 160 7.02 19.11 -12.10
CA ASN A 160 5.62 19.14 -12.53
C ASN A 160 4.67 19.59 -11.41
N SER A 161 4.92 19.19 -10.16
CA SER A 161 4.14 19.67 -9.01
C SER A 161 4.35 21.17 -8.74
N ASP A 162 5.57 21.67 -8.96
CA ASP A 162 5.88 23.10 -8.82
C ASP A 162 5.25 23.94 -9.95
N LEU A 163 5.30 23.43 -11.18
CA LEU A 163 4.66 24.05 -12.34
C LEU A 163 3.13 24.08 -12.19
N THR A 164 2.51 22.98 -11.75
CA THR A 164 1.06 22.95 -11.51
C THR A 164 0.66 23.91 -10.39
N THR A 165 1.44 24.00 -9.32
CA THR A 165 1.24 25.01 -8.27
C THR A 165 1.33 26.42 -8.84
N SER A 166 2.34 26.70 -9.66
CA SER A 166 2.51 28.00 -10.32
C SER A 166 1.35 28.33 -11.25
N LEU A 167 0.86 27.37 -12.05
CA LEU A 167 -0.31 27.54 -12.92
C LEU A 167 -1.58 27.81 -12.12
N THR A 168 -1.80 27.15 -10.99
CA THR A 168 -2.97 27.40 -10.14
C THR A 168 -2.93 28.81 -9.54
N LYS A 169 -1.75 29.28 -9.13
CA LYS A 169 -1.56 30.65 -8.63
C LYS A 169 -1.84 31.68 -9.72
N LEU A 170 -1.24 31.53 -10.90
CA LEU A 170 -1.48 32.40 -12.05
C LEU A 170 -2.97 32.44 -12.45
N ARG A 171 -3.64 31.29 -12.45
CA ARG A 171 -5.08 31.20 -12.74
C ARG A 171 -5.92 31.95 -11.70
N LYS A 172 -5.55 31.85 -10.42
CA LYS A 172 -6.21 32.59 -9.33
C LYS A 172 -6.01 34.09 -9.48
N ASP A 173 -4.78 34.51 -9.79
CA ASP A 173 -4.43 35.92 -10.00
C ASP A 173 -5.19 36.49 -11.21
N LEU A 174 -5.29 35.73 -12.31
CA LEU A 174 -6.11 36.10 -13.47
C LEU A 174 -7.60 36.22 -13.11
N GLY A 175 -8.14 35.30 -12.31
CA GLY A 175 -9.52 35.39 -11.84
C GLY A 175 -9.78 36.62 -10.96
N ASN A 176 -8.82 36.98 -10.11
CA ASN A 176 -8.90 38.21 -9.31
C ASN A 176 -8.84 39.46 -10.19
N ILE A 177 -7.95 39.49 -11.19
CA ILE A 177 -7.83 40.61 -12.14
C ILE A 177 -9.11 40.72 -12.98
N SER A 178 -9.67 39.63 -13.47
CA SER A 178 -10.92 39.66 -14.24
C SER A 178 -12.08 40.15 -13.38
N ALA A 179 -12.15 39.73 -12.10
CA ALA A 179 -13.15 40.23 -11.17
C ALA A 179 -13.04 41.74 -10.96
N ILE A 180 -11.82 42.26 -10.77
CA ILE A 180 -11.57 43.71 -10.66
C ILE A 180 -11.94 44.43 -11.96
N ALA A 181 -11.54 43.90 -13.11
CA ALA A 181 -11.84 44.47 -14.42
C ALA A 181 -13.34 44.49 -14.72
N SER A 182 -14.13 43.55 -14.15
CA SER A 182 -15.59 43.53 -14.24
C SER A 182 -16.31 44.41 -13.20
N THR A 183 -15.58 45.08 -12.30
CA THR A 183 -16.23 46.04 -11.39
C THR A 183 -16.49 47.36 -12.12
N PRO A 184 -17.71 47.92 -12.07
CA PRO A 184 -18.05 49.22 -12.65
C PRO A 184 -17.19 50.38 -12.11
N LEU A 185 -16.48 50.15 -11.00
CA LEU A 185 -15.54 51.09 -10.41
C LEU A 185 -14.43 51.49 -11.39
N VAL A 186 -13.99 50.58 -12.27
CA VAL A 186 -12.97 50.88 -13.31
C VAL A 186 -13.47 51.93 -14.31
N LEU A 187 -14.79 51.98 -14.53
CA LEU A 187 -15.44 52.94 -15.42
C LEU A 187 -15.74 54.27 -14.74
N SER A 188 -15.50 54.41 -13.43
CA SER A 188 -15.85 55.65 -12.72
C SER A 188 -15.01 56.84 -13.23
N GLY A 189 -15.68 57.93 -13.57
CA GLY A 189 -15.07 59.12 -14.17
C GLY A 189 -16.00 59.85 -15.13
N ILE A 190 -15.49 60.91 -15.75
CA ILE A 190 -16.21 61.67 -16.79
C ILE A 190 -15.77 61.14 -18.16
N TRP A 191 -16.74 60.71 -18.95
CA TRP A 191 -16.55 60.18 -20.29
C TRP A 191 -17.23 61.08 -21.31
N ILE A 192 -16.64 61.20 -22.50
CA ILE A 192 -17.24 61.90 -23.62
C ILE A 192 -17.72 60.85 -24.61
N CYS A 193 -19.03 60.71 -24.76
CA CYS A 193 -19.65 59.84 -25.74
C CYS A 193 -19.83 60.60 -27.06
N LYS A 194 -19.24 60.09 -28.14
CA LYS A 194 -19.50 60.56 -29.50
C LYS A 194 -20.47 59.60 -30.17
N ARG A 195 -21.62 60.11 -30.59
CA ARG A 195 -22.63 59.37 -31.34
C ARG A 195 -22.78 59.98 -32.72
N LEU A 196 -22.68 59.16 -33.76
CA LEU A 196 -23.02 59.54 -35.13
C LEU A 196 -24.51 59.29 -35.38
N VAL A 197 -25.30 60.35 -35.58
CA VAL A 197 -26.73 60.24 -35.94
C VAL A 197 -26.93 60.94 -37.27
N ASN A 198 -27.41 60.22 -38.28
CA ASN A 198 -27.71 60.77 -39.61
C ASN A 198 -26.53 61.53 -40.27
N GLY A 199 -25.28 61.13 -39.97
CA GLY A 199 -24.08 61.75 -40.54
C GLY A 199 -23.53 62.95 -39.76
N GLU A 200 -24.21 63.40 -38.70
CA GLU A 200 -23.72 64.42 -37.78
C GLU A 200 -23.23 63.78 -36.47
N PHE A 201 -22.06 64.21 -35.99
CA PHE A 201 -21.52 63.79 -34.70
C PHE A 201 -22.14 64.63 -33.59
N SER A 202 -22.75 63.95 -32.62
CA SER A 202 -23.18 64.55 -31.35
C SER A 202 -22.24 64.08 -30.24
N GLU A 203 -21.71 65.01 -29.46
CA GLU A 203 -20.89 64.72 -28.29
C GLU A 203 -21.68 64.98 -27.01
N LYS A 204 -21.70 64.00 -26.11
CA LYS A 204 -22.40 64.06 -24.82
C LYS A 204 -21.45 63.66 -23.70
N GLN A 205 -21.53 64.34 -22.56
CA GLN A 205 -20.72 64.01 -21.40
C GLN A 205 -21.50 63.09 -20.47
N TRP A 206 -20.89 61.97 -20.12
CA TRP A 206 -21.41 60.94 -19.24
C TRP A 206 -20.57 60.91 -17.96
N ALA A 207 -21.17 61.20 -16.82
CA ALA A 207 -20.52 60.98 -15.54
C ALA A 207 -20.86 59.57 -15.06
N ILE A 208 -19.87 58.69 -14.97
CA ILE A 208 -20.04 57.32 -14.48
C ILE A 208 -19.58 57.28 -13.03
N THR A 209 -20.46 56.83 -12.14
CA THR A 209 -20.15 56.64 -10.71
C THR A 209 -20.68 55.28 -10.26
N GLY A 210 -19.77 54.33 -9.99
CA GLY A 210 -20.16 52.95 -9.70
C GLY A 210 -20.89 52.34 -10.90
N SER A 211 -22.09 51.79 -10.70
CA SER A 211 -22.91 51.18 -11.75
C SER A 211 -23.84 52.16 -12.47
N ASP A 212 -23.78 53.47 -12.17
CA ASP A 212 -24.70 54.45 -12.75
C ASP A 212 -23.98 55.42 -13.69
N ILE A 213 -24.63 55.74 -14.81
CA ILE A 213 -24.24 56.77 -15.76
C ILE A 213 -25.26 57.90 -15.69
N TYR A 214 -24.75 59.12 -15.55
CA TYR A 214 -25.54 60.34 -15.53
C TYR A 214 -25.30 61.14 -16.80
N GLU A 215 -26.39 61.45 -17.50
CA GLU A 215 -26.40 62.31 -18.69
C GLU A 215 -27.42 63.44 -18.45
N GLY A 216 -26.95 64.60 -17.96
CA GLY A 216 -27.86 65.65 -17.50
C GLY A 216 -28.70 65.16 -16.31
N ASP A 217 -30.03 65.16 -16.47
CA ASP A 217 -30.99 64.67 -15.46
C ASP A 217 -31.34 63.17 -15.64
N GLU A 218 -30.86 62.54 -16.71
CA GLU A 218 -31.12 61.13 -17.01
C GLU A 218 -30.13 60.21 -16.29
N ARG A 219 -30.64 59.09 -15.78
CA ARG A 219 -29.83 58.04 -15.12
C ARG A 219 -29.98 56.73 -15.87
N TYR A 220 -28.84 56.16 -16.24
CA TYR A 220 -28.72 54.83 -16.81
C TYR A 220 -27.96 53.93 -15.84
N ARG A 221 -28.39 52.68 -15.67
CA ARG A 221 -27.69 51.68 -14.86
C ARG A 221 -26.94 50.71 -15.76
N ILE A 222 -25.65 50.54 -15.53
CA ILE A 222 -24.82 49.55 -16.20
C ILE A 222 -25.23 48.17 -15.68
N ILE A 223 -25.76 47.31 -16.56
CA ILE A 223 -26.10 45.92 -16.25
C ILE A 223 -24.86 45.04 -16.39
N ASP A 224 -24.13 45.22 -17.48
CA ASP A 224 -22.97 44.41 -17.84
C ASP A 224 -22.01 45.26 -18.68
N PHE A 225 -20.73 44.90 -18.68
CA PHE A 225 -19.79 45.45 -19.64
C PHE A 225 -18.67 44.46 -19.96
N LEU A 226 -18.21 44.48 -21.21
CA LEU A 226 -17.15 43.63 -21.72
C LEU A 226 -16.01 44.49 -22.25
N TYR A 227 -14.85 44.45 -21.57
CA TYR A 227 -13.63 45.06 -22.07
C TYR A 227 -12.84 44.08 -22.93
N ASN A 228 -12.53 44.46 -24.16
CA ASN A 228 -11.60 43.78 -25.04
C ASN A 228 -10.22 44.46 -24.95
N PRO A 229 -9.23 43.85 -24.27
CA PRO A 229 -7.91 44.45 -24.12
C PRO A 229 -7.14 44.56 -25.44
N SER A 230 -7.43 43.72 -26.44
CA SER A 230 -6.74 43.71 -27.73
C SER A 230 -7.14 44.88 -28.62
N THR A 231 -8.42 45.24 -28.62
CA THR A 231 -8.95 46.39 -29.40
C THR A 231 -9.11 47.64 -28.54
N ARG A 232 -8.85 47.55 -27.23
CA ARG A 232 -9.11 48.57 -26.23
C ARG A 232 -10.56 49.04 -26.14
N GLN A 233 -11.50 48.26 -26.68
CA GLN A 233 -12.92 48.57 -26.73
C GLN A 233 -13.67 48.03 -25.52
N ILE A 234 -14.66 48.77 -25.03
CA ILE A 234 -15.57 48.37 -23.95
C ILE A 234 -17.00 48.38 -24.50
N HIS A 235 -17.66 47.22 -24.42
CA HIS A 235 -19.08 47.13 -24.66
C HIS A 235 -19.83 47.30 -23.36
N ILE A 236 -20.82 48.18 -23.30
CA ILE A 236 -21.61 48.41 -22.10
C ILE A 236 -23.06 48.06 -22.41
N THR A 237 -23.73 47.35 -21.52
CA THR A 237 -25.18 47.11 -21.59
C THR A 237 -25.84 47.99 -20.55
N LEU A 238 -26.73 48.89 -21.00
CA LEU A 238 -27.38 49.88 -20.15
C LEU A 238 -28.85 49.51 -19.90
N GLN A 239 -29.32 49.80 -18.69
CA GLN A 239 -30.73 49.85 -18.31
C GLN A 239 -31.13 51.30 -18.13
N PHE A 240 -32.18 51.73 -18.83
CA PHE A 240 -32.71 53.08 -18.64
C PHE A 240 -33.72 53.09 -17.49
N GLU A 241 -33.54 53.99 -16.51
CA GLU A 241 -34.45 54.12 -15.37
C GLU A 241 -35.22 55.45 -15.49
N ILE A 242 -36.43 55.41 -16.06
CA ILE A 242 -37.29 56.61 -16.16
C ILE A 242 -37.82 56.94 -14.78
N ARG A 243 -37.35 58.04 -14.19
CA ARG A 243 -38.06 58.67 -13.06
C ARG A 243 -39.25 59.45 -13.62
N SER A 244 -40.41 58.81 -13.61
CA SER A 244 -41.69 59.52 -13.80
C SER A 244 -41.85 60.55 -12.68
N SER A 245 -41.78 61.83 -13.00
CA SER A 245 -42.06 62.93 -12.05
C SER A 245 -43.57 63.14 -11.86
N MET A 246 -44.36 62.07 -11.78
CA MET A 246 -45.78 62.14 -11.44
C MET A 246 -46.01 61.53 -10.06
N ASN A 247 -46.66 62.31 -9.19
CA ASN A 247 -47.08 62.01 -7.81
C ASN A 247 -48.02 60.79 -7.68
N SER A 248 -47.64 59.61 -8.16
CA SER A 248 -48.40 58.37 -8.00
C SER A 248 -47.49 57.22 -7.52
N PRO A 249 -47.82 56.49 -6.43
CA PRO A 249 -46.86 55.61 -5.77
C PRO A 249 -46.53 54.29 -6.50
N HIS A 250 -47.16 53.99 -7.64
CA HIS A 250 -47.10 52.65 -8.24
C HIS A 250 -47.03 52.70 -9.77
N ALA A 251 -45.86 52.99 -10.34
CA ALA A 251 -45.49 52.55 -11.69
C ALA A 251 -44.00 52.79 -11.95
N TYR A 252 -43.16 51.77 -11.72
CA TYR A 252 -41.86 51.71 -12.39
C TYR A 252 -42.10 51.02 -13.74
N LEU A 253 -42.01 51.77 -14.84
CA LEU A 253 -41.97 51.19 -16.18
C LEU A 253 -40.52 50.79 -16.43
N ILE A 254 -40.22 49.50 -16.23
CA ILE A 254 -38.93 48.93 -16.57
C ILE A 254 -39.01 48.60 -18.07
N ASP A 255 -38.54 49.52 -18.90
CA ASP A 255 -38.35 49.23 -20.32
C ASP A 255 -36.96 48.64 -20.51
N TYR A 256 -36.90 47.39 -20.98
CA TYR A 256 -35.64 46.72 -21.31
C TYR A 256 -35.23 47.17 -22.70
N MET A 257 -34.76 48.40 -22.83
CA MET A 257 -34.12 48.84 -24.06
C MET A 257 -32.68 48.36 -24.01
N THR A 258 -32.37 47.26 -24.70
CA THR A 258 -30.99 46.90 -25.04
C THR A 258 -30.49 47.95 -26.03
N LEU A 259 -30.19 49.14 -25.53
CA LEU A 259 -29.48 50.14 -26.31
C LEU A 259 -28.14 49.50 -26.70
N GLY A 260 -27.89 49.46 -28.01
CA GLY A 260 -26.91 48.58 -28.65
C GLY A 260 -25.50 48.58 -28.06
N SER A 261 -24.68 47.66 -28.55
CA SER A 261 -23.28 47.52 -28.17
C SER A 261 -22.52 48.83 -28.37
N TYR A 262 -22.28 49.57 -27.28
CA TYR A 262 -21.39 50.74 -27.31
C TYR A 262 -19.97 50.27 -27.60
N LEU A 263 -19.21 51.00 -28.42
CA LEU A 263 -17.79 50.75 -28.67
C LEU A 263 -16.99 51.85 -27.95
N LEU A 264 -15.82 51.51 -27.44
CA LEU A 264 -15.05 52.39 -26.56
C LEU A 264 -13.61 52.44 -27.06
N ASP A 265 -13.35 53.11 -28.16
CA ASP A 265 -11.99 53.16 -28.71
C ASP A 265 -11.14 54.16 -27.92
N TYR A 266 -10.09 53.69 -27.23
CA TYR A 266 -9.05 54.57 -26.70
C TYR A 266 -7.99 54.75 -27.78
N ASN A 267 -8.17 55.76 -28.61
CA ASN A 267 -7.22 56.10 -29.66
C ASN A 267 -6.80 57.58 -29.59
N GLU A 268 -5.52 57.81 -29.31
CA GLU A 268 -4.91 59.14 -29.31
C GLU A 268 -4.60 59.62 -30.74
N ASN A 269 -4.68 58.75 -31.76
CA ASN A 269 -4.51 59.14 -33.15
C ASN A 269 -5.31 58.24 -34.12
N ASP A 270 -6.31 58.87 -34.75
CA ASP A 270 -6.81 58.60 -36.10
C ASP A 270 -7.85 57.49 -36.37
N LYS A 271 -8.55 57.74 -37.48
CA LYS A 271 -9.85 57.24 -37.95
C LYS A 271 -9.91 55.74 -38.24
N SER A 272 -10.97 55.08 -37.79
CA SER A 272 -11.46 53.84 -38.41
C SER A 272 -12.98 53.83 -38.57
N TYR A 273 -13.45 53.28 -39.70
CA TYR A 273 -14.85 53.17 -40.09
C TYR A 273 -15.35 51.74 -39.88
N SER A 274 -16.56 51.58 -39.35
CA SER A 274 -17.34 50.33 -39.38
C SER A 274 -18.81 50.62 -39.76
N ASN A 275 -19.44 49.64 -40.38
CA ASN A 275 -20.65 49.73 -41.19
C ASN A 275 -21.92 49.41 -40.37
N LYS A 276 -23.00 50.17 -40.61
CA LYS A 276 -24.41 49.90 -40.26
C LYS A 276 -24.66 49.20 -38.91
N ASP A 277 -24.37 49.92 -37.84
CA ASP A 277 -25.08 49.91 -36.55
C ASP A 277 -24.63 51.19 -35.84
N ASP A 278 -25.52 51.87 -35.09
CA ASP A 278 -25.21 53.12 -34.38
C ASP A 278 -23.90 52.94 -33.59
N THR A 279 -22.81 53.49 -34.11
CA THR A 279 -21.46 53.29 -33.58
C THR A 279 -21.15 54.45 -32.67
N PHE A 280 -21.00 54.13 -31.39
CA PHE A 280 -20.63 55.09 -30.36
C PHE A 280 -19.14 54.95 -30.07
N THR A 281 -18.48 56.03 -29.70
CA THR A 281 -17.10 56.00 -29.20
C THR A 281 -17.05 56.84 -27.93
N LEU A 282 -16.74 56.23 -26.79
CA LEU A 282 -16.48 56.99 -25.57
C LEU A 282 -14.97 57.20 -25.38
N THR A 283 -14.59 58.39 -24.91
CA THR A 283 -13.21 58.71 -24.54
C THR A 283 -13.21 59.26 -23.12
N LYS A 284 -12.33 58.74 -22.26
CA LYS A 284 -12.18 59.26 -20.90
C LYS A 284 -11.60 60.67 -20.98
N LYS A 285 -12.21 61.61 -20.25
CA LYS A 285 -11.69 62.97 -20.13
C LYS A 285 -10.68 62.97 -18.99
N ASP A 286 -9.40 63.16 -19.32
CA ASP A 286 -8.31 63.29 -18.34
C ASP A 286 -8.51 64.51 -17.42
#